data_AF-A0A328BJ26-F1
#
_entry.id   AF-A0A328BJ26-F1
#
_cell.length_a   1.000
_cell.length_b   1.000
_cell.length_c   1.000
_cell.angle_alpha   90.00
_cell.angle_beta   90.00
_cell.angle_gamma   90.00
#
_symmetry.space_group_name_H-M   'P 1'
#
loop_
_entity.id
_entity.type
_entity.pdbx_description
1 polymer ?
#
loop_
_entity_poly.entity_id
_entity_poly.type
_entity_poly.pdbx_seq_one_letter_code
_entity_poly.pdbx_strand_id
1 'polypeptide(L)'
;MPQARRATPAGRSTPAPEPPINRSAIRQIPEVDEPGVAPRSRRRGVELKVWLHWRTVPPGEGRPALDRRGNRTMKKLVGTIAALGLAAAAGSAIASTTVVYQNDFDTSSTAAGVTAAVAGPQAIGGFGVTNYGGVTGSFLYNDTGNNYGGGPAPQMTTFTLSNLPSHTALDVDFHLMFIDSWDSTNGGAGVSPDYLEIYLDGVLWGQLTAANTSGTTNDFAGGTQTFGPGNFVYNGYSDRIVDMSGASGLTFAHTASTFTLGIRAGGTGWQGGADESWGIDNIKVTATLRDQTGAIPEPGTWALMILGFGSAGAALRRRPAVSVA
;
A
#
# COMPACT_ATOMS: atom_id res chain seq x y z
N MET A 1 7.10 43.38 -65.16
CA MET A 1 8.29 42.50 -65.09
C MET A 1 9.53 43.31 -65.44
N PRO A 2 10.46 43.48 -64.51
CA PRO A 2 11.84 43.09 -64.82
C PRO A 2 12.63 42.47 -63.64
N GLN A 3 13.37 41.42 -64.01
CA GLN A 3 14.68 40.92 -63.57
C GLN A 3 15.06 40.79 -62.08
N ALA A 4 15.24 39.52 -61.69
CA ALA A 4 15.78 39.04 -60.42
C ALA A 4 17.28 39.34 -60.27
N ARG A 5 17.67 39.89 -59.11
CA ARG A 5 19.06 40.01 -58.67
C ARG A 5 19.45 38.77 -57.86
N ARG A 6 20.59 38.20 -58.24
CA ARG A 6 21.25 37.00 -57.70
C ARG A 6 21.89 37.34 -56.34
N ALA A 7 21.59 36.57 -55.30
CA ALA A 7 22.19 36.71 -53.97
C ALA A 7 23.53 35.97 -53.88
N THR A 8 24.51 36.61 -53.25
CA THR A 8 25.87 36.12 -52.95
C THR A 8 25.82 35.20 -51.70
N PRO A 9 26.60 34.10 -51.61
CA PRO A 9 26.58 33.23 -50.44
C PRO A 9 27.40 33.82 -49.28
N ALA A 10 26.83 33.78 -48.06
CA ALA A 10 27.49 34.14 -46.82
C ALA A 10 28.55 33.10 -46.42
N GLY A 11 29.67 33.60 -45.89
CA GLY A 11 30.86 32.82 -45.51
C GLY A 11 30.65 31.87 -44.34
N ARG A 12 31.35 30.73 -44.41
CA ARG A 12 31.41 29.68 -43.41
C ARG A 12 32.38 30.09 -42.29
N SER A 13 31.88 30.26 -41.07
CA SER A 13 32.71 30.47 -39.87
C SER A 13 33.30 29.14 -39.40
N THR A 14 34.60 29.12 -39.14
CA THR A 14 35.33 28.00 -38.52
C THR A 14 35.23 28.10 -36.98
N PRO A 15 35.02 27.00 -36.24
CA PRO A 15 35.02 27.03 -34.78
C PRO A 15 36.43 27.16 -34.20
N ALA A 16 36.54 27.81 -33.04
CA ALA A 16 37.77 28.07 -32.31
C ALA A 16 38.34 26.77 -31.65
N PRO A 17 39.66 26.69 -31.40
CA PRO A 17 40.29 25.51 -30.82
C PRO A 17 40.07 25.39 -29.30
N GLU A 18 39.87 24.17 -28.82
CA GLU A 18 39.72 23.81 -27.40
C GLU A 18 41.02 23.99 -26.58
N PRO A 19 40.93 24.29 -25.27
CA PRO A 19 42.08 24.40 -24.39
C PRO A 19 42.65 23.02 -23.95
N PRO A 20 43.96 22.93 -23.65
CA PRO A 20 44.62 21.66 -23.36
C PRO A 20 44.32 21.10 -21.96
N ILE A 21 44.12 19.78 -21.90
CA ILE A 21 43.91 18.99 -20.67
C ILE A 21 45.23 18.84 -19.89
N ASN A 22 45.25 19.32 -18.64
CA ASN A 22 46.39 19.19 -17.73
C ASN A 22 46.44 17.78 -17.11
N ARG A 23 47.40 16.94 -17.54
CA ARG A 23 47.59 15.55 -17.06
C ARG A 23 48.49 15.42 -15.82
N SER A 24 48.55 16.43 -14.95
CA SER A 24 49.51 16.49 -13.83
C SER A 24 48.93 16.14 -12.45
N ALA A 25 47.90 15.30 -12.35
CA ALA A 25 47.30 14.93 -11.07
C ALA A 25 46.98 13.43 -10.99
N ILE A 26 48.00 12.58 -11.16
CA ILE A 26 47.93 11.18 -10.74
C ILE A 26 49.22 10.86 -9.99
N ARG A 27 49.20 11.01 -8.66
CA ARG A 27 50.12 10.33 -7.75
C ARG A 27 49.57 10.37 -6.33
N GLN A 28 49.68 9.20 -5.68
CA GLN A 28 49.50 8.88 -4.26
C GLN A 28 48.09 8.45 -3.82
N ILE A 29 47.85 7.14 -3.98
CA ILE A 29 46.94 6.37 -3.13
C ILE A 29 47.79 5.83 -1.97
N PRO A 30 47.49 6.12 -0.70
CA PRO A 30 48.08 5.39 0.41
C PRO A 30 47.31 4.08 0.63
N GLU A 31 48.08 3.01 0.76
CA GLU A 31 47.66 1.66 1.11
C GLU A 31 46.97 1.66 2.49
N VAL A 32 45.77 1.09 2.55
CA VAL A 32 44.99 0.97 3.79
C VAL A 32 45.06 -0.48 4.24
N ASP A 33 45.69 -0.67 5.41
CA ASP A 33 45.81 -1.93 6.12
C ASP A 33 44.45 -2.60 6.37
N GLU A 34 44.36 -3.91 6.07
CA GLU A 34 43.20 -4.75 6.41
C GLU A 34 43.13 -5.02 7.93
N PRO A 35 41.95 -4.84 8.57
CA PRO A 35 41.72 -5.39 9.89
C PRO A 35 41.02 -6.76 9.84
N GLY A 36 41.80 -7.80 10.15
CA GLY A 36 41.48 -8.78 11.21
C GLY A 36 40.17 -9.56 11.12
N VAL A 37 40.28 -10.81 10.66
CA VAL A 37 39.29 -11.88 10.80
C VAL A 37 38.96 -12.13 12.28
N ALA A 38 37.69 -11.92 12.67
CA ALA A 38 37.16 -12.31 13.99
C ALA A 38 36.47 -13.70 13.95
N PRO A 39 36.56 -14.51 15.01
CA PRO A 39 36.13 -15.91 14.99
C PRO A 39 34.61 -16.10 15.15
N ARG A 40 34.08 -17.08 14.40
CA ARG A 40 32.69 -17.55 14.41
C ARG A 40 32.25 -18.01 15.80
N SER A 41 31.25 -17.33 16.38
CA SER A 41 30.54 -17.83 17.57
C SER A 41 29.33 -18.66 17.17
N ARG A 42 29.31 -19.93 17.60
CA ARG A 42 28.18 -20.86 17.47
C ARG A 42 27.03 -20.38 18.38
N ARG A 43 25.91 -19.95 17.79
CA ARG A 43 24.64 -19.84 18.53
C ARG A 43 23.85 -21.12 18.38
N ARG A 44 23.55 -21.74 19.53
CA ARG A 44 22.76 -22.97 19.69
C ARG A 44 21.30 -22.69 19.31
N GLY A 45 20.73 -23.60 18.51
CA GLY A 45 19.30 -23.63 18.23
C GLY A 45 18.49 -24.01 19.48
N VAL A 46 17.34 -23.36 19.62
CA VAL A 46 16.30 -23.76 20.57
C VAL A 46 15.13 -24.26 19.72
N GLU A 47 15.02 -25.60 19.60
CA GLU A 47 13.83 -26.26 19.06
C GLU A 47 12.73 -26.29 20.13
N LEU A 48 11.58 -25.67 19.85
CA LEU A 48 10.35 -25.85 20.62
C LEU A 48 9.61 -27.09 20.09
N LYS A 49 9.72 -28.22 20.80
CA LYS A 49 8.90 -29.42 20.57
C LYS A 49 7.58 -29.31 21.33
N VAL A 50 6.49 -29.12 20.60
CA VAL A 50 5.12 -29.25 21.12
C VAL A 50 4.69 -30.71 20.99
N TRP A 51 4.38 -31.36 22.11
CA TRP A 51 3.83 -32.72 22.17
C TRP A 51 2.30 -32.64 22.29
N LEU A 52 1.57 -33.21 21.33
CA LEU A 52 0.12 -33.40 21.40
C LEU A 52 -0.17 -34.90 21.61
N HIS A 53 -0.56 -35.27 22.84
CA HIS A 53 -0.93 -36.65 23.19
C HIS A 53 -2.45 -36.80 23.10
N TRP A 54 -2.94 -37.61 22.16
CA TRP A 54 -4.32 -38.08 22.13
C TRP A 54 -4.40 -39.42 22.87
N ARG A 55 -5.18 -39.50 23.97
CA ARG A 55 -5.52 -40.77 24.63
C ARG A 55 -6.85 -41.28 24.09
N THR A 56 -6.83 -42.48 23.52
CA THR A 56 -8.01 -43.29 23.21
C THR A 56 -8.47 -44.04 24.47
N VAL A 57 -9.79 -44.09 24.70
CA VAL A 57 -10.43 -44.83 25.80
C VAL A 57 -10.96 -46.16 25.25
N PRO A 58 -10.67 -47.32 25.87
CA PRO A 58 -11.28 -48.60 25.51
C PRO A 58 -12.62 -48.83 26.24
N PRO A 59 -13.59 -49.55 25.63
CA PRO A 59 -14.89 -49.83 26.24
C PRO A 59 -14.98 -51.23 26.89
N GLY A 60 -15.89 -51.36 27.88
CA GLY A 60 -16.34 -52.63 28.49
C GLY A 60 -15.66 -52.92 29.83
N GLU A 61 -16.30 -53.39 30.89
CA GLU A 61 -17.63 -53.93 31.16
C GLU A 61 -17.90 -53.78 32.68
N GLY A 62 -19.16 -53.84 33.12
CA GLY A 62 -19.47 -54.10 34.54
C GLY A 62 -20.76 -53.47 35.04
N ARG A 63 -21.87 -54.20 34.93
CA ARG A 63 -23.08 -53.99 35.77
C ARG A 63 -22.82 -54.63 37.15
N PRO A 64 -23.32 -54.07 38.25
CA PRO A 64 -24.59 -54.54 38.86
C PRO A 64 -25.35 -53.37 39.54
N ALA A 65 -26.56 -53.42 40.09
CA ALA A 65 -27.65 -54.38 40.27
C ALA A 65 -28.93 -53.54 40.44
N LEU A 66 -30.10 -54.11 40.11
CA LEU A 66 -31.39 -53.52 40.48
C LEU A 66 -31.59 -53.60 42.00
N ASP A 67 -31.86 -52.46 42.64
CA ASP A 67 -32.63 -52.41 43.88
C ASP A 67 -34.03 -51.86 43.59
N ARG A 68 -35.04 -52.66 43.95
CA ARG A 68 -36.45 -52.32 43.98
C ARG A 68 -36.76 -51.72 45.35
N ARG A 69 -37.10 -50.44 45.41
CA ARG A 69 -38.01 -49.93 46.44
C ARG A 69 -38.53 -48.53 46.13
N GLY A 70 -39.85 -48.35 46.28
CA GLY A 70 -40.41 -47.11 46.80
C GLY A 70 -40.97 -46.11 45.80
N ASN A 71 -42.17 -46.42 45.32
CA ASN A 71 -43.11 -45.47 44.73
C ASN A 71 -43.35 -44.27 45.67
N ARG A 72 -43.02 -43.04 45.26
CA ARG A 72 -43.61 -41.81 45.85
C ARG A 72 -43.40 -40.57 44.96
N THR A 73 -44.53 -40.01 44.56
CA THR A 73 -44.76 -38.58 44.29
C THR A 73 -44.20 -37.96 43.00
N MET A 74 -44.95 -38.22 41.94
CA MET A 74 -45.35 -37.24 40.93
C MET A 74 -45.74 -35.90 41.60
N LYS A 75 -44.89 -34.87 41.50
CA LYS A 75 -45.21 -33.43 41.50
C LYS A 75 -43.93 -32.60 41.54
N LYS A 76 -43.84 -31.64 40.60
CA LYS A 76 -42.85 -30.56 40.45
C LYS A 76 -41.53 -30.98 39.78
N LEU A 77 -41.47 -30.77 38.46
CA LEU A 77 -40.34 -30.06 37.83
C LEU A 77 -40.76 -29.57 36.43
N VAL A 78 -41.80 -28.74 36.36
CA VAL A 78 -41.96 -27.79 35.25
C VAL A 78 -41.17 -26.57 35.69
N GLY A 79 -39.92 -26.45 35.23
CA GLY A 79 -39.08 -25.35 35.71
C GLY A 79 -37.62 -25.40 35.32
N THR A 80 -37.27 -25.91 34.13
CA THR A 80 -35.91 -25.72 33.59
C THR A 80 -35.86 -25.72 32.06
N ILE A 81 -36.60 -24.81 31.43
CA ILE A 81 -36.29 -24.37 30.05
C ILE A 81 -36.39 -22.84 30.03
N ALA A 82 -35.48 -22.17 30.75
CA ALA A 82 -35.31 -20.72 30.68
C ALA A 82 -33.87 -20.28 31.01
N ALA A 83 -32.88 -21.12 30.70
CA ALA A 83 -31.46 -20.81 30.95
C ALA A 83 -30.54 -21.32 29.82
N LEU A 84 -31.04 -21.34 28.59
CA LEU A 84 -30.27 -21.61 27.37
C LEU A 84 -30.62 -20.53 26.35
N GLY A 85 -30.25 -19.30 26.66
CA GLY A 85 -30.65 -18.14 25.86
C GLY A 85 -29.81 -16.91 26.14
N LEU A 86 -28.50 -17.07 26.31
CA LEU A 86 -27.56 -15.96 26.16
C LEU A 86 -26.14 -16.51 25.93
N ALA A 87 -25.99 -17.39 24.93
CA ALA A 87 -24.66 -17.61 24.36
C ALA A 87 -24.33 -16.33 23.58
N ALA A 88 -23.39 -15.56 24.10
CA ALA A 88 -22.88 -14.35 23.51
C ALA A 88 -22.59 -14.57 22.01
N ALA A 89 -23.35 -13.89 21.16
CA ALA A 89 -22.90 -13.59 19.81
C ALA A 89 -21.80 -12.54 19.92
N ALA A 90 -20.62 -12.95 20.40
CA ALA A 90 -19.39 -12.26 20.04
C ALA A 90 -19.16 -12.58 18.57
N GLY A 91 -19.88 -11.87 17.70
CA GLY A 91 -19.62 -11.92 16.27
C GLY A 91 -18.17 -11.50 16.08
N SER A 92 -17.36 -12.35 15.48
CA SER A 92 -16.06 -11.94 14.96
C SER A 92 -16.33 -10.77 14.03
N ALA A 93 -15.93 -9.57 14.44
CA ALA A 93 -16.08 -8.41 13.59
C ALA A 93 -15.11 -8.59 12.41
N ILE A 94 -15.68 -8.74 11.21
CA ILE A 94 -14.88 -8.81 9.99
C ILE A 94 -14.50 -7.38 9.70
N ALA A 95 -13.20 -7.09 9.70
CA ALA A 95 -12.69 -5.79 9.31
C ALA A 95 -13.22 -5.44 7.91
N SER A 96 -14.05 -4.40 7.83
CA SER A 96 -14.62 -3.93 6.58
C SER A 96 -13.62 -3.03 5.86
N THR A 97 -13.40 -3.25 4.57
CA THR A 97 -12.52 -2.42 3.74
C THR A 97 -13.33 -1.58 2.77
N THR A 98 -12.90 -0.35 2.51
CA THR A 98 -13.50 0.52 1.50
C THR A 98 -12.44 1.26 0.69
N VAL A 99 -12.65 1.41 -0.61
CA VAL A 99 -11.78 2.25 -1.45
C VAL A 99 -12.12 3.71 -1.17
N VAL A 100 -11.17 4.46 -0.64
CA VAL A 100 -11.36 5.87 -0.29
C VAL A 100 -10.98 6.81 -1.43
N TYR A 101 -10.07 6.36 -2.31
CA TYR A 101 -9.62 7.11 -3.47
C TYR A 101 -9.11 6.14 -4.54
N GLN A 102 -9.38 6.46 -5.80
CA GLN A 102 -8.77 5.81 -6.95
C GLN A 102 -8.68 6.77 -8.13
N ASN A 103 -7.61 6.68 -8.90
CA ASN A 103 -7.37 7.50 -10.08
C ASN A 103 -6.45 6.75 -11.05
N ASP A 104 -6.95 6.47 -12.26
CA ASP A 104 -6.18 5.94 -13.38
C ASP A 104 -5.82 7.05 -14.39
N PHE A 105 -5.96 8.31 -13.97
CA PHE A 105 -5.70 9.54 -14.72
C PHE A 105 -6.52 9.73 -16.01
N ASP A 106 -7.34 8.75 -16.39
CA ASP A 106 -8.44 8.88 -17.33
C ASP A 106 -9.77 9.15 -16.59
N THR A 107 -9.92 8.55 -15.42
CA THR A 107 -11.06 8.67 -14.51
C THR A 107 -10.60 8.69 -13.06
N SER A 108 -11.45 9.23 -12.19
CA SER A 108 -11.18 9.18 -10.75
C SER A 108 -12.46 8.98 -9.96
N SER A 109 -12.34 8.37 -8.79
CA SER A 109 -13.41 8.34 -7.81
C SER A 109 -12.86 8.53 -6.40
N THR A 110 -13.69 9.11 -5.54
CA THR A 110 -13.35 9.44 -4.16
C THR A 110 -14.56 9.11 -3.29
N ALA A 111 -14.34 8.48 -2.14
CA ALA A 111 -15.41 8.14 -1.23
C ALA A 111 -16.12 9.40 -0.71
N ALA A 112 -17.41 9.29 -0.38
CA ALA A 112 -18.20 10.41 0.08
C ALA A 112 -17.57 11.10 1.30
N GLY A 113 -17.40 12.41 1.22
CA GLY A 113 -16.79 13.24 2.28
C GLY A 113 -15.26 13.28 2.27
N VAL A 114 -14.59 12.33 1.60
CA VAL A 114 -13.13 12.37 1.39
C VAL A 114 -12.81 13.42 0.35
N THR A 115 -11.69 14.12 0.55
CA THR A 115 -11.14 15.06 -0.43
C THR A 115 -9.74 14.60 -0.82
N ALA A 116 -9.42 14.71 -2.11
CA ALA A 116 -8.12 14.38 -2.66
C ALA A 116 -7.55 15.62 -3.36
N ALA A 117 -6.27 15.89 -3.13
CA ALA A 117 -5.53 16.94 -3.81
C ALA A 117 -4.17 16.40 -4.22
N VAL A 118 -3.64 16.91 -5.33
CA VAL A 118 -2.28 16.62 -5.75
C VAL A 118 -1.52 17.93 -5.91
N ALA A 119 -0.30 17.96 -5.39
CA ALA A 119 0.59 19.11 -5.40
C ALA A 119 1.98 18.74 -5.93
N GLY A 120 2.73 19.74 -6.39
CA GLY A 120 4.03 19.57 -7.02
C GLY A 120 3.95 19.51 -8.54
N PRO A 121 5.07 19.29 -9.24
CA PRO A 121 5.09 19.22 -10.69
C PRO A 121 4.41 17.97 -11.20
N GLN A 122 3.43 18.18 -12.07
CA GLN A 122 2.66 17.12 -12.66
C GLN A 122 2.36 17.51 -14.09
N ALA A 123 2.73 16.65 -15.02
CA ALA A 123 2.10 16.60 -16.32
C ALA A 123 1.24 15.34 -16.39
N ILE A 124 0.27 15.34 -17.29
CA ILE A 124 -0.44 14.14 -17.67
C ILE A 124 0.17 13.68 -18.99
N GLY A 125 0.87 12.54 -18.94
CA GLY A 125 1.29 11.83 -20.14
C GLY A 125 0.15 10.93 -20.64
N GLY A 126 0.26 10.39 -21.85
CA GLY A 126 -0.70 9.39 -22.31
C GLY A 126 -0.24 8.58 -23.52
N PHE A 127 -0.74 7.35 -23.61
CA PHE A 127 -0.32 6.33 -24.60
C PHE A 127 -1.46 5.89 -25.56
N GLY A 128 -2.64 6.52 -25.48
CA GLY A 128 -3.84 6.04 -26.15
C GLY A 128 -4.34 4.71 -25.55
N VAL A 129 -4.95 3.84 -26.36
CA VAL A 129 -5.63 2.61 -25.87
C VAL A 129 -4.71 1.40 -25.66
N THR A 130 -3.39 1.55 -25.83
CA THR A 130 -2.44 0.44 -25.68
C THR A 130 -2.22 0.11 -24.21
N ASN A 131 -2.25 -1.19 -23.86
CA ASN A 131 -1.93 -1.65 -22.51
C ASN A 131 -0.46 -2.01 -22.39
N TYR A 132 0.23 -1.37 -21.44
CA TYR A 132 1.60 -1.69 -21.04
C TYR A 132 1.59 -2.19 -19.59
N GLY A 133 1.66 -3.50 -19.39
CA GLY A 133 1.81 -4.08 -18.04
C GLY A 133 0.75 -3.65 -17.03
N GLY A 134 -0.50 -3.39 -17.46
CA GLY A 134 -1.59 -2.91 -16.59
C GLY A 134 -1.90 -1.41 -16.69
N VAL A 135 -1.05 -0.63 -17.37
CA VAL A 135 -1.21 0.81 -17.59
C VAL A 135 -1.84 1.05 -18.95
N THR A 136 -2.83 1.94 -19.03
CA THR A 136 -3.50 2.34 -20.28
C THR A 136 -3.82 3.82 -20.25
N GLY A 137 -3.99 4.45 -21.42
CA GLY A 137 -4.50 5.82 -21.46
C GLY A 137 -3.53 6.82 -20.85
N SER A 138 -4.04 7.64 -19.95
CA SER A 138 -3.31 8.75 -19.33
C SER A 138 -2.62 8.32 -18.04
N PHE A 139 -1.56 9.02 -17.64
CA PHE A 139 -0.86 8.76 -16.38
C PHE A 139 -0.22 10.04 -15.87
N LEU A 140 0.08 10.09 -14.57
CA LEU A 140 0.82 11.20 -14.00
C LEU A 140 2.31 11.02 -14.25
N TYR A 141 2.96 12.11 -14.64
CA TYR A 141 4.36 12.16 -15.04
C TYR A 141 5.10 13.29 -14.32
N ASN A 142 6.36 13.02 -13.93
CA ASN A 142 7.27 14.00 -13.36
C ASN A 142 8.71 13.74 -13.85
N ASP A 143 9.31 14.78 -14.44
CA ASP A 143 10.66 14.82 -15.00
C ASP A 143 11.52 15.93 -14.38
N THR A 144 11.17 16.36 -13.18
CA THR A 144 11.79 17.55 -12.60
C THR A 144 13.12 17.28 -11.93
N GLY A 145 13.95 18.33 -11.93
CA GLY A 145 15.25 18.34 -11.27
C GLY A 145 16.35 17.76 -12.13
N ASN A 146 17.58 17.99 -11.68
CA ASN A 146 18.80 17.46 -12.23
C ASN A 146 19.87 17.59 -11.13
N ASN A 147 20.12 16.52 -10.40
CA ASN A 147 21.19 16.48 -9.40
C ASN A 147 22.56 16.29 -10.07
N TYR A 148 22.59 15.71 -11.27
CA TYR A 148 23.77 15.62 -12.09
C TYR A 148 24.32 17.01 -12.48
N GLY A 149 25.59 17.26 -12.16
CA GLY A 149 26.22 18.55 -12.49
C GLY A 149 25.64 19.77 -11.74
N GLY A 150 24.82 19.59 -10.70
CA GLY A 150 24.36 20.67 -9.82
C GLY A 150 23.20 21.51 -10.37
N GLY A 151 22.31 20.91 -11.16
CA GLY A 151 21.06 21.53 -11.61
C GLY A 151 20.02 21.73 -10.50
N PRO A 152 18.77 22.10 -10.86
CA PRO A 152 17.72 22.29 -9.86
C PRO A 152 17.40 21.00 -9.12
N ALA A 153 17.06 21.07 -7.84
CA ALA A 153 16.68 19.88 -7.08
C ALA A 153 15.38 19.24 -7.63
N PRO A 154 15.29 17.90 -7.64
CA PRO A 154 14.04 17.19 -7.94
C PRO A 154 12.90 17.66 -7.05
N GLN A 155 11.74 17.85 -7.65
CA GLN A 155 10.57 18.32 -6.92
C GLN A 155 9.65 17.16 -6.57
N MET A 156 9.07 17.23 -5.37
CA MET A 156 8.14 16.23 -4.86
C MET A 156 6.76 16.39 -5.49
N THR A 157 6.21 15.29 -6.00
CA THR A 157 4.77 15.12 -6.24
C THR A 157 4.13 14.58 -4.98
N THR A 158 3.10 15.25 -4.46
CA THR A 158 2.42 14.87 -3.21
C THR A 158 0.92 14.70 -3.43
N PHE A 159 0.39 13.51 -3.18
CA PHE A 159 -1.04 13.26 -3.04
C PHE A 159 -1.43 13.45 -1.58
N THR A 160 -2.51 14.18 -1.35
CA THR A 160 -3.08 14.42 -0.03
C THR A 160 -4.52 13.96 -0.02
N LEU A 161 -4.83 13.01 0.85
CA LEU A 161 -6.20 12.65 1.21
C LEU A 161 -6.55 13.33 2.53
N SER A 162 -7.76 13.88 2.61
CA SER A 162 -8.29 14.53 3.81
C SER A 162 -9.72 14.10 4.06
N ASN A 163 -10.15 14.18 5.32
CA ASN A 163 -11.45 13.70 5.79
C ASN A 163 -11.64 12.19 5.58
N LEU A 164 -10.59 11.40 5.77
CA LEU A 164 -10.66 9.94 5.71
C LEU A 164 -11.66 9.41 6.76
N PRO A 165 -12.47 8.38 6.42
CA PRO A 165 -13.34 7.73 7.39
C PRO A 165 -12.53 7.10 8.51
N SER A 166 -13.15 6.85 9.67
CA SER A 166 -12.47 6.20 10.81
C SER A 166 -11.95 4.81 10.43
N HIS A 167 -10.64 4.58 10.56
CA HIS A 167 -9.96 3.36 10.11
C HIS A 167 -8.81 2.93 11.04
N THR A 168 -8.23 1.77 10.75
CA THR A 168 -7.11 1.16 11.49
C THR A 168 -5.87 0.93 10.63
N ALA A 169 -6.05 0.82 9.32
CA ALA A 169 -4.96 0.65 8.36
C ALA A 169 -5.34 1.29 7.03
N LEU A 170 -4.32 1.68 6.27
CA LEU A 170 -4.42 2.01 4.86
C LEU A 170 -3.64 0.99 4.05
N ASP A 171 -4.06 0.85 2.82
CA ASP A 171 -3.44 0.04 1.77
C ASP A 171 -3.36 0.91 0.52
N VAL A 172 -2.15 1.07 -0.01
CA VAL A 172 -1.84 2.03 -1.09
C VAL A 172 -1.24 1.27 -2.27
N ASP A 173 -2.02 1.18 -3.36
CA ASP A 173 -1.62 0.51 -4.59
C ASP A 173 -1.45 1.54 -5.71
N PHE A 174 -0.52 1.29 -6.62
CA PHE A 174 -0.35 2.03 -7.87
C PHE A 174 0.56 1.25 -8.83
N HIS A 175 0.48 1.58 -10.11
CA HIS A 175 1.54 1.24 -11.06
C HIS A 175 2.60 2.34 -11.03
N LEU A 176 3.86 1.95 -10.94
CA LEU A 176 5.01 2.83 -10.97
C LEU A 176 5.79 2.63 -12.27
N MET A 177 6.21 3.73 -12.88
CA MET A 177 6.94 3.75 -14.13
C MET A 177 8.33 4.34 -13.93
N PHE A 178 9.35 3.59 -14.33
CA PHE A 178 10.72 4.10 -14.50
C PHE A 178 10.92 4.34 -15.99
N ILE A 179 11.02 5.61 -16.36
CA ILE A 179 10.96 6.06 -17.74
C ILE A 179 12.32 6.61 -18.16
N ASP A 180 12.73 6.25 -19.37
CA ASP A 180 13.99 6.53 -20.02
C ASP A 180 15.20 5.97 -19.25
N SER A 181 16.24 6.78 -19.06
CA SER A 181 17.61 6.28 -19.02
C SER A 181 18.13 5.91 -17.63
N TRP A 182 17.26 5.54 -16.68
CA TRP A 182 17.63 5.20 -15.29
C TRP A 182 18.89 4.30 -15.19
N ASP A 183 19.85 4.76 -14.40
CA ASP A 183 21.21 4.22 -14.28
C ASP A 183 21.45 3.40 -13.01
N SER A 184 20.37 2.97 -12.35
CA SER A 184 20.44 2.13 -11.17
C SER A 184 21.20 2.77 -10.00
N THR A 185 21.50 1.98 -8.97
CA THR A 185 22.35 2.39 -7.84
C THR A 185 23.84 2.16 -8.08
N ASN A 186 24.16 1.36 -9.10
CA ASN A 186 25.51 0.89 -9.38
C ASN A 186 25.90 1.04 -10.86
N GLY A 187 25.28 1.99 -11.57
CA GLY A 187 25.56 2.28 -12.96
C GLY A 187 26.84 3.06 -13.20
N GLY A 188 26.87 3.78 -14.32
CA GLY A 188 28.03 4.54 -14.77
C GLY A 188 28.54 5.52 -13.72
N ALA A 189 29.86 5.72 -13.68
CA ALA A 189 30.47 6.68 -12.77
C ALA A 189 30.02 8.10 -13.12
N GLY A 190 29.41 8.79 -12.15
CA GLY A 190 28.94 10.16 -12.30
C GLY A 190 27.46 10.29 -12.67
N VAL A 191 26.90 9.29 -13.37
CA VAL A 191 25.48 9.25 -13.80
C VAL A 191 24.62 8.37 -12.89
N SER A 192 25.22 7.75 -11.88
CA SER A 192 24.54 6.99 -10.83
C SER A 192 24.99 7.51 -9.44
N PRO A 193 24.27 7.21 -8.34
CA PRO A 193 23.03 6.46 -8.27
C PRO A 193 21.79 7.28 -8.62
N ASP A 194 20.78 6.59 -9.13
CA ASP A 194 19.40 7.07 -9.26
C ASP A 194 18.51 6.38 -8.25
N TYR A 195 17.72 7.19 -7.55
CA TYR A 195 16.70 6.74 -6.62
C TYR A 195 15.34 7.33 -6.98
N LEU A 196 14.30 6.55 -6.76
CA LEU A 196 12.97 7.06 -6.56
C LEU A 196 12.60 6.93 -5.09
N GLU A 197 12.41 8.06 -4.43
CA GLU A 197 12.09 8.13 -3.02
C GLU A 197 10.57 8.24 -2.84
N ILE A 198 10.02 7.35 -2.02
CA ILE A 198 8.58 7.31 -1.72
C ILE A 198 8.39 7.56 -0.23
N TYR A 199 7.46 8.44 0.10
CA TYR A 199 7.16 8.91 1.45
C TYR A 199 5.70 8.65 1.80
N LEU A 200 5.46 8.13 2.99
CA LEU A 200 4.14 7.96 3.59
C LEU A 200 4.06 8.89 4.80
N ASP A 201 3.13 9.84 4.78
CA ASP A 201 3.00 10.88 5.82
C ASP A 201 4.30 11.63 6.12
N GLY A 202 5.08 11.90 5.07
CA GLY A 202 6.38 12.56 5.16
C GLY A 202 7.53 11.69 5.68
N VAL A 203 7.28 10.41 5.99
CA VAL A 203 8.31 9.44 6.38
C VAL A 203 8.76 8.66 5.16
N LEU A 204 10.07 8.57 4.91
CA LEU A 204 10.62 7.77 3.81
C LEU A 204 10.24 6.29 4.02
N TRP A 205 9.44 5.76 3.10
CA TRP A 205 9.06 4.35 3.06
C TRP A 205 10.12 3.53 2.35
N GLY A 206 10.59 3.99 1.19
CA GLY A 206 11.52 3.25 0.36
C GLY A 206 12.26 4.13 -0.63
N GLN A 207 13.45 3.66 -1.03
CA GLN A 207 14.21 4.17 -2.15
C GLN A 207 14.31 3.05 -3.19
N LEU A 208 13.69 3.26 -4.34
CA LEU A 208 13.63 2.30 -5.42
C LEU A 208 14.60 2.70 -6.53
N THR A 209 14.93 1.76 -7.41
CA THR A 209 15.81 2.02 -8.54
C THR A 209 15.54 1.05 -9.68
N ALA A 210 15.88 1.46 -10.90
CA ALA A 210 15.81 0.61 -12.09
C ALA A 210 17.11 0.70 -12.87
N ALA A 211 17.52 -0.41 -13.48
CA ALA A 211 18.60 -0.46 -14.45
C ALA A 211 17.99 -0.47 -15.86
N ASN A 212 17.66 0.72 -16.36
CA ASN A 212 17.10 0.94 -17.69
C ASN A 212 18.21 1.13 -18.74
N THR A 213 19.24 1.92 -18.40
CA THR A 213 20.41 2.16 -19.27
C THR A 213 21.65 1.45 -18.75
N SER A 214 22.01 1.69 -17.50
CA SER A 214 23.22 1.14 -16.90
C SER A 214 23.01 0.56 -15.50
N GLY A 215 24.08 -0.03 -14.97
CA GLY A 215 24.04 -0.78 -13.72
C GLY A 215 23.38 -2.14 -13.86
N THR A 216 23.13 -2.78 -12.71
CA THR A 216 22.54 -4.12 -12.66
C THR A 216 21.44 -4.25 -11.61
N THR A 217 21.27 -3.26 -10.73
CA THR A 217 20.31 -3.33 -9.64
C THR A 217 18.94 -2.87 -10.12
N ASN A 218 17.95 -3.73 -9.95
CA ASN A 218 16.54 -3.33 -9.99
C ASN A 218 16.00 -3.63 -8.59
N ASP A 219 15.63 -2.58 -7.86
CA ASP A 219 15.04 -2.71 -6.53
C ASP A 219 13.71 -1.96 -6.52
N PHE A 220 12.64 -2.74 -6.50
CA PHE A 220 11.27 -2.25 -6.52
C PHE A 220 10.58 -2.35 -5.16
N ALA A 221 11.34 -2.59 -4.09
CA ALA A 221 10.84 -2.69 -2.72
C ALA A 221 9.66 -3.69 -2.56
N GLY A 222 9.70 -4.79 -3.31
CA GLY A 222 8.65 -5.82 -3.33
C GLY A 222 7.56 -5.65 -4.39
N GLY A 223 7.59 -4.56 -5.17
CA GLY A 223 6.77 -4.40 -6.36
C GLY A 223 7.12 -5.43 -7.44
N THR A 224 6.13 -5.79 -8.27
CA THR A 224 6.29 -6.76 -9.36
C THR A 224 6.43 -6.04 -10.68
N GLN A 225 7.53 -6.25 -11.39
CA GLN A 225 7.68 -5.71 -12.75
C GLN A 225 6.69 -6.38 -13.71
N THR A 226 5.77 -5.60 -14.26
CA THR A 226 4.73 -6.06 -15.19
C THR A 226 5.03 -5.72 -16.64
N PHE A 227 5.95 -4.79 -16.89
CA PHE A 227 6.46 -4.47 -18.22
C PHE A 227 7.95 -4.13 -18.18
N GLY A 228 8.60 -4.37 -19.31
CA GLY A 228 9.98 -4.01 -19.56
C GLY A 228 10.98 -5.13 -19.28
N PRO A 229 12.28 -4.90 -19.51
CA PRO A 229 12.81 -3.70 -20.16
C PRO A 229 12.29 -3.58 -21.61
N GLY A 230 11.86 -2.38 -22.00
CA GLY A 230 11.39 -2.09 -23.36
C GLY A 230 10.87 -0.66 -23.48
N ASN A 231 10.87 -0.11 -24.69
CA ASN A 231 10.45 1.26 -24.91
C ASN A 231 8.91 1.38 -24.87
N PHE A 232 8.35 2.30 -24.08
CA PHE A 232 6.93 2.65 -24.12
C PHE A 232 6.63 4.15 -24.11
N VAL A 233 7.40 4.99 -23.41
CA VAL A 233 7.14 6.46 -23.40
C VAL A 233 7.87 7.17 -24.52
N TYR A 234 9.17 6.93 -24.61
CA TYR A 234 10.01 7.49 -25.65
C TYR A 234 10.81 6.38 -26.33
N ASN A 235 11.40 6.72 -27.48
CA ASN A 235 12.28 5.82 -28.19
C ASN A 235 13.73 6.16 -27.85
N GLY A 236 14.49 5.17 -27.38
CA GLY A 236 15.94 5.30 -27.19
C GLY A 236 16.47 4.52 -26.00
N TYR A 237 15.69 4.49 -24.92
CA TYR A 237 16.01 3.79 -23.69
C TYR A 237 14.89 2.83 -23.31
N SER A 238 15.25 1.80 -22.53
CA SER A 238 14.26 0.86 -22.02
C SER A 238 13.53 1.49 -20.86
N ASP A 239 12.23 1.30 -20.80
CA ASP A 239 11.41 1.68 -19.66
C ASP A 239 10.96 0.43 -18.89
N ARG A 240 10.41 0.63 -17.69
CA ARG A 240 9.82 -0.43 -16.86
C ARG A 240 8.55 0.04 -16.17
N ILE A 241 7.62 -0.89 -15.98
CA ILE A 241 6.41 -0.68 -15.17
C ILE A 241 6.39 -1.73 -14.07
N VAL A 242 6.04 -1.28 -12.87
CA VAL A 242 5.99 -2.06 -11.65
C VAL A 242 4.61 -1.91 -11.02
N ASP A 243 3.91 -3.02 -10.80
CA ASP A 243 2.72 -3.08 -9.97
C ASP A 243 3.16 -3.14 -8.49
N MET A 244 2.75 -2.13 -7.72
CA MET A 244 3.13 -1.98 -6.31
C MET A 244 2.17 -2.68 -5.34
N SER A 245 1.09 -3.33 -5.82
CA SER A 245 0.11 -4.01 -4.95
C SER A 245 0.69 -5.15 -4.11
N GLY A 246 1.84 -5.69 -4.51
CA GLY A 246 2.58 -6.71 -3.75
C GLY A 246 3.65 -6.16 -2.80
N ALA A 247 3.90 -4.84 -2.79
CA ALA A 247 5.02 -4.26 -2.06
C ALA A 247 4.75 -4.23 -0.55
N SER A 248 5.60 -4.92 0.20
CA SER A 248 5.47 -4.99 1.66
C SER A 248 5.59 -3.60 2.29
N GLY A 249 4.64 -3.24 3.14
CA GLY A 249 4.63 -1.97 3.87
C GLY A 249 3.85 -0.85 3.20
N LEU A 250 3.28 -1.05 2.01
CA LEU A 250 2.23 -0.18 1.48
C LEU A 250 0.84 -0.48 2.05
N THR A 251 0.68 -1.63 2.70
CA THR A 251 -0.33 -1.86 3.74
C THR A 251 0.27 -1.57 5.11
N PHE A 252 -0.26 -0.57 5.82
CA PHE A 252 0.30 -0.12 7.11
C PHE A 252 -0.77 0.37 8.08
N ALA A 253 -0.45 0.29 9.38
CA ALA A 253 -1.31 0.80 10.43
C ALA A 253 -1.41 2.33 10.32
N HIS A 254 -2.64 2.84 10.26
CA HIS A 254 -2.91 4.26 10.09
C HIS A 254 -4.29 4.60 10.64
N THR A 255 -4.43 5.78 11.24
CA THR A 255 -5.68 6.20 11.91
C THR A 255 -6.00 7.68 11.76
N ALA A 256 -5.09 8.47 11.19
CA ALA A 256 -5.32 9.90 11.04
C ALA A 256 -6.38 10.17 9.98
N SER A 257 -7.09 11.30 10.07
CA SER A 257 -8.09 11.69 9.06
C SER A 257 -7.46 12.23 7.77
N THR A 258 -6.13 12.31 7.72
CA THR A 258 -5.35 12.79 6.57
C THR A 258 -4.26 11.78 6.27
N PHE A 259 -3.91 11.62 5.00
CA PHE A 259 -2.80 10.79 4.54
C PHE A 259 -2.08 11.52 3.41
N THR A 260 -0.74 11.45 3.37
CA THR A 260 0.05 11.94 2.24
C THR A 260 0.95 10.87 1.64
N LEU A 261 0.91 10.74 0.31
CA LEU A 261 1.88 9.97 -0.49
C LEU A 261 2.77 10.97 -1.24
N GLY A 262 4.05 11.02 -0.87
CA GLY A 262 5.05 11.83 -1.55
C GLY A 262 5.95 10.97 -2.41
N ILE A 263 6.24 11.39 -3.64
CA ILE A 263 7.19 10.71 -4.53
C ILE A 263 8.10 11.76 -5.17
N ARG A 264 9.41 11.49 -5.17
CA ARG A 264 10.39 12.30 -5.90
C ARG A 264 11.56 11.46 -6.37
N ALA A 265 12.23 11.92 -7.41
CA ALA A 265 13.54 11.39 -7.77
C ALA A 265 14.63 11.89 -6.80
N GLY A 266 15.74 11.16 -6.75
CA GLY A 266 16.87 11.41 -5.88
C GLY A 266 18.13 10.70 -6.38
N GLY A 267 19.21 10.83 -5.60
CA GLY A 267 20.53 10.34 -6.01
C GLY A 267 21.32 11.40 -6.78
N THR A 268 22.65 11.29 -6.74
CA THR A 268 23.54 12.25 -7.42
C THR A 268 23.62 12.02 -8.92
N GLY A 269 23.15 10.86 -9.38
CA GLY A 269 23.04 10.50 -10.79
C GLY A 269 21.89 11.21 -11.50
N TRP A 270 20.77 11.43 -10.80
CA TRP A 270 19.53 11.93 -11.42
C TRP A 270 19.71 13.11 -12.37
N GLN A 271 19.35 12.90 -13.64
CA GLN A 271 19.52 13.84 -14.75
C GLN A 271 18.20 14.55 -15.10
N GLY A 272 17.07 13.87 -14.87
CA GLY A 272 15.72 14.41 -15.09
C GLY A 272 15.42 14.77 -16.55
N GLY A 273 14.32 15.49 -16.76
CA GLY A 273 13.88 16.00 -18.05
C GLY A 273 13.56 14.88 -19.05
N ALA A 274 13.96 15.08 -20.31
CA ALA A 274 13.78 14.09 -21.37
C ALA A 274 14.80 12.93 -21.31
N ASP A 275 15.67 12.92 -20.30
CA ASP A 275 16.68 11.88 -20.12
C ASP A 275 16.22 10.84 -19.11
N GLU A 276 15.68 11.27 -17.97
CA GLU A 276 15.13 10.38 -16.94
C GLU A 276 13.85 10.97 -16.38
N SER A 277 12.80 10.15 -16.32
CA SER A 277 11.53 10.57 -15.76
C SER A 277 10.86 9.41 -15.03
N TRP A 278 9.79 9.71 -14.31
CA TRP A 278 8.96 8.69 -13.68
C TRP A 278 7.50 9.06 -13.78
N GLY A 279 6.66 8.04 -13.64
CA GLY A 279 5.22 8.23 -13.64
C GLY A 279 4.51 7.26 -12.74
N ILE A 280 3.26 7.57 -12.42
CA ILE A 280 2.35 6.65 -11.76
C ILE A 280 1.01 6.61 -12.45
N ASP A 281 0.36 5.46 -12.34
CA ASP A 281 -1.00 5.23 -12.81
C ASP A 281 -1.75 4.30 -11.84
N ASN A 282 -3.06 4.18 -12.01
CA ASN A 282 -3.93 3.29 -11.24
C ASN A 282 -3.74 3.44 -9.71
N ILE A 283 -3.55 4.66 -9.22
CA ILE A 283 -3.41 4.88 -7.78
C ILE A 283 -4.74 4.53 -7.11
N LYS A 284 -4.66 3.76 -6.03
CA LYS A 284 -5.81 3.32 -5.25
C LYS A 284 -5.43 3.29 -3.78
N VAL A 285 -6.28 3.88 -2.95
CA VAL A 285 -6.13 3.84 -1.49
C VAL A 285 -7.35 3.17 -0.90
N THR A 286 -7.12 2.09 -0.15
CA THR A 286 -8.15 1.32 0.54
C THR A 286 -7.97 1.50 2.05
N ALA A 287 -9.06 1.81 2.76
CA ALA A 287 -9.07 1.93 4.21
C ALA A 287 -9.70 0.70 4.86
N THR A 288 -9.02 0.13 5.86
CA THR A 288 -9.59 -0.89 6.75
C THR A 288 -10.35 -0.18 7.87
N LEU A 289 -11.66 -0.07 7.71
CA LEU A 289 -12.54 0.69 8.59
C LEU A 289 -12.49 0.15 10.01
N ARG A 290 -12.51 1.05 10.99
CA ARG A 290 -12.87 0.66 12.36
C ARG A 290 -14.31 0.21 12.29
N ASP A 291 -14.60 -0.98 12.81
CA ASP A 291 -15.97 -1.49 12.85
C ASP A 291 -16.89 -0.38 13.36
N GLN A 292 -17.69 0.14 12.44
CA GLN A 292 -18.88 0.88 12.77
C GLN A 292 -19.86 -0.19 13.25
N THR A 293 -19.58 -0.87 14.37
CA THR A 293 -20.62 -1.59 15.09
C THR A 293 -21.67 -0.54 15.34
N GLY A 294 -22.77 -0.65 14.59
CA GLY A 294 -23.59 0.49 14.26
C GLY A 294 -23.96 1.30 15.49
N ALA A 295 -24.19 2.60 15.27
CA ALA A 295 -25.44 3.11 15.77
C ALA A 295 -26.55 2.20 15.18
N ILE A 296 -26.82 1.10 15.85
CA ILE A 296 -28.07 0.38 15.74
C ILE A 296 -28.99 1.20 16.64
N PRO A 297 -29.77 2.18 16.13
CA PRO A 297 -31.03 2.38 16.78
C PRO A 297 -31.70 1.02 16.66
N GLU A 298 -32.10 0.43 17.77
CA GLU A 298 -32.87 -0.80 17.72
C GLU A 298 -34.36 -0.44 17.78
N PRO A 299 -35.03 0.02 16.70
CA PRO A 299 -36.50 0.06 16.67
C PRO A 299 -37.09 -1.28 17.14
N GLY A 300 -36.39 -2.39 16.83
CA GLY A 300 -36.73 -3.74 17.28
C GLY A 300 -36.54 -4.01 18.77
N THR A 301 -35.48 -3.51 19.43
CA THR A 301 -35.26 -3.80 20.86
C THR A 301 -36.18 -2.98 21.74
N TRP A 302 -36.49 -1.75 21.36
CA TRP A 302 -37.58 -1.03 22.01
C TRP A 302 -38.91 -1.77 21.81
N ALA A 303 -39.20 -2.25 20.61
CA ALA A 303 -40.41 -3.04 20.36
C ALA A 303 -40.43 -4.35 21.17
N LEU A 304 -39.31 -5.07 21.30
CA LEU A 304 -39.21 -6.31 22.07
C LEU A 304 -39.21 -6.07 23.58
N MET A 305 -38.61 -4.98 24.06
CA MET A 305 -38.68 -4.55 25.46
C MET A 305 -40.11 -4.12 25.81
N ILE A 306 -40.77 -3.33 24.96
CA ILE A 306 -42.16 -2.93 25.14
C ILE A 306 -43.09 -4.13 25.07
N LEU A 307 -42.88 -5.06 24.12
CA LEU A 307 -43.65 -6.29 24.03
C LEU A 307 -43.40 -7.20 25.25
N GLY A 308 -42.15 -7.34 25.68
CA GLY A 308 -41.75 -8.17 26.82
C GLY A 308 -42.29 -7.62 28.15
N PHE A 309 -42.06 -6.33 28.44
CA PHE A 309 -42.58 -5.69 29.65
C PHE A 309 -44.09 -5.49 29.60
N GLY A 310 -44.65 -5.16 28.44
CA GLY A 310 -46.09 -5.01 28.23
C GLY A 310 -46.84 -6.32 28.45
N SER A 311 -46.31 -7.45 27.94
CA SER A 311 -46.89 -8.77 28.16
C SER A 311 -46.76 -9.24 29.61
N ALA A 312 -45.62 -9.00 30.27
CA ALA A 312 -45.44 -9.29 31.69
C ALA A 312 -46.38 -8.46 32.57
N GLY A 313 -46.52 -7.16 32.30
CA GLY A 313 -47.45 -6.28 33.01
C GLY A 313 -48.92 -6.68 32.82
N ALA A 314 -49.31 -7.06 31.60
CA ALA A 314 -50.65 -7.54 31.30
C ALA A 314 -50.98 -8.87 32.03
N ALA A 315 -50.01 -9.78 32.14
CA ALA A 315 -50.16 -11.03 32.88
C ALA A 315 -50.34 -10.78 34.39
N LEU A 316 -49.57 -9.87 34.98
CA LEU A 316 -49.66 -9.53 36.41
C LEU A 316 -50.97 -8.82 36.78
N ARG A 317 -51.59 -8.09 35.84
CA ARG A 317 -52.85 -7.36 36.06
C ARG A 317 -54.09 -8.25 36.07
N ARG A 318 -54.00 -9.50 35.62
CA ARG A 318 -55.10 -10.48 35.71
C ARG A 318 -55.20 -11.07 37.12
N ARG A 319 -55.66 -10.27 38.09
CA ARG A 319 -56.24 -10.80 39.33
C ARG A 319 -57.76 -10.89 39.16
N PRO A 320 -58.39 -12.05 39.37
CA PRO A 320 -59.85 -12.14 39.31
C PRO A 320 -60.45 -11.31 40.44
N ALA A 321 -61.45 -10.49 40.11
CA ALA A 321 -62.26 -9.80 41.10
C ALA A 321 -62.92 -10.84 42.00
N VAL A 322 -62.67 -10.74 43.30
CA VAL A 322 -63.32 -11.58 44.30
C VAL A 322 -64.81 -11.22 44.29
N SER A 323 -65.63 -12.13 43.77
CA SER A 323 -67.08 -12.04 43.89
C SER A 323 -67.45 -12.33 45.34
N VAL A 324 -67.89 -11.31 46.06
CA VAL A 324 -68.49 -11.47 47.40
C VAL A 324 -69.96 -11.81 47.20
N ALA A 325 -70.38 -12.97 47.70
CA ALA A 325 -71.77 -13.40 47.77
C ALA A 325 -72.38 -13.05 49.13
#